data_AF-A0A496DZV0-F1
#
_entry.id   AF-A0A496DZV0-F1
#
_cell.length_a   1.000
_cell.length_b   1.000
_cell.length_c   1.000
_cell.angle_alpha   90.00
_cell.angle_beta   90.00
_cell.angle_gamma   90.00
#
_symmetry.space_group_name_H-M   'P 1'
#
loop_
_entity.id
_entity.type
_entity.pdbx_description
1 polymer ?
#
loop_
_entity_poly.entity_id
_entity_poly.type
_entity_poly.pdbx_seq_one_letter_code
_entity_poly.pdbx_strand_id
1 'polypeptide(L)'
;MVITINNKEIEVLEGETLIEVARRAGFRVPSMCYAKEAKHKSSCMVCVVRNSVSGQMIPSCSTYPVEGMRIETDSEEVSRLRALSLELLLSDHRADCEAPCTLVCTQGLDVERMLYLYDAGRYGEARSLLAAVFPLPAVGCDTCKAPCEKACRRGTVDKAVEIRAIIKELAGRVDLPVGDDYHVVDKRDKNVFISRLGRFTMKEKEWLKETTSAPSGCLHCACGGKADCKLRLYATEAGIKRPRYEVSSMLPVKEKIHVKGRMWFEPAKCIRCGLCVYNSENGFTFKNRGFGMQVVIPEESKTNVKEELAGLCPTGALYLVD
;
A
#
# COMPACT_ATOMS: atom_id res chain seq x y z
N MET A 1 -23.81 30.23 -6.54
CA MET A 1 -22.66 30.85 -7.27
C MET A 1 -22.17 29.88 -8.33
N VAL A 2 -21.61 30.36 -9.44
CA VAL A 2 -21.10 29.51 -10.53
C VAL A 2 -19.59 29.70 -10.66
N ILE A 3 -18.86 28.61 -10.86
CA ILE A 3 -17.43 28.62 -11.25
C ILE A 3 -17.23 27.81 -12.52
N THR A 4 -16.11 28.01 -13.21
CA THR A 4 -15.76 27.20 -14.38
C THR A 4 -14.77 26.09 -13.98
N ILE A 5 -15.05 24.83 -14.33
CA ILE A 5 -14.10 23.71 -14.21
C ILE A 5 -13.95 23.04 -15.58
N ASN A 6 -12.73 22.96 -16.11
CA ASN A 6 -12.43 22.38 -17.42
C ASN A 6 -13.40 22.87 -18.53
N ASN A 7 -13.60 24.19 -18.60
CA ASN A 7 -14.52 24.89 -19.51
C ASN A 7 -16.02 24.61 -19.33
N LYS A 8 -16.43 23.96 -18.24
CA LYS A 8 -17.84 23.78 -17.88
C LYS A 8 -18.22 24.67 -16.71
N GLU A 9 -19.35 25.34 -16.80
CA GLU A 9 -19.95 26.09 -15.70
C GLU A 9 -20.63 25.16 -14.73
N ILE A 10 -20.23 25.22 -13.45
CA ILE A 10 -20.73 24.37 -12.39
C ILE A 10 -21.28 25.25 -11.27
N GLU A 11 -22.53 25.00 -10.88
CA GLU A 11 -23.13 25.60 -9.70
C GLU A 11 -22.47 25.03 -8.43
N VAL A 12 -22.01 25.92 -7.56
CA VAL A 12 -21.39 25.61 -6.26
C VAL A 12 -22.47 25.54 -5.19
N LEU A 13 -22.51 24.44 -4.44
CA LEU A 13 -23.36 24.31 -3.27
C LEU A 13 -22.65 24.92 -2.05
N GLU A 14 -23.44 25.40 -1.10
CA GLU A 14 -22.92 26.01 0.12
C GLU A 14 -22.02 25.03 0.90
N GLY A 15 -20.85 25.50 1.32
CA GLY A 15 -19.88 24.72 2.09
C GLY A 15 -19.02 23.75 1.28
N GLU A 16 -19.19 23.64 -0.04
CA GLU A 16 -18.32 22.78 -0.86
C GLU A 16 -16.92 23.37 -1.06
N THR A 17 -15.92 22.52 -0.95
CA THR A 17 -14.55 22.78 -1.41
C THR A 17 -14.43 22.48 -2.91
N LEU A 18 -13.37 22.99 -3.56
CA LEU A 18 -13.13 22.77 -4.98
C LEU A 18 -13.10 21.28 -5.37
N ILE A 19 -12.58 20.40 -4.50
CA ILE A 19 -12.54 18.95 -4.78
C ILE A 19 -13.95 18.34 -4.82
N GLU A 20 -14.85 18.84 -3.97
CA GLU A 20 -16.23 18.36 -3.87
C GLU A 20 -17.04 18.80 -5.08
N VAL A 21 -16.92 20.09 -5.45
CA VAL A 21 -17.52 20.63 -6.68
C VAL A 21 -17.05 19.85 -7.90
N ALA A 22 -15.73 19.64 -8.05
CA ALA A 22 -15.15 18.93 -9.17
C ALA A 22 -15.66 17.47 -9.25
N ARG A 23 -15.63 16.74 -8.13
CA ARG A 23 -16.08 15.34 -8.09
C ARG A 23 -17.58 15.20 -8.35
N ARG A 24 -18.41 16.12 -7.82
CA ARG A 24 -19.86 16.15 -8.09
C ARG A 24 -20.16 16.42 -9.56
N ALA A 25 -19.34 17.25 -10.21
CA ALA A 25 -19.42 17.52 -11.64
C ALA A 25 -18.85 16.40 -12.55
N GLY A 26 -18.38 15.28 -11.97
CA GLY A 26 -17.81 14.15 -12.69
C GLY A 26 -16.33 14.30 -13.06
N PHE A 27 -15.66 15.34 -12.59
CA PHE A 27 -14.22 15.50 -12.78
C PHE A 27 -13.45 14.75 -11.69
N ARG A 28 -12.58 13.82 -12.10
CA ARG A 28 -11.78 13.02 -11.18
C ARG A 28 -10.60 13.82 -10.64
N VAL A 29 -10.69 14.24 -9.38
CA VAL A 29 -9.57 14.83 -8.63
C VAL A 29 -9.10 13.85 -7.54
N PRO A 30 -7.88 13.29 -7.63
CA PRO A 30 -7.38 12.31 -6.67
C PRO A 30 -6.99 12.97 -5.33
N SER A 31 -6.98 12.21 -4.25
CA SER A 31 -6.53 12.68 -2.93
C SER A 31 -6.02 11.53 -2.07
N MET A 32 -4.98 11.79 -1.28
CA MET A 32 -4.45 10.82 -0.30
C MET A 32 -4.84 11.19 1.14
N CYS A 33 -4.78 12.47 1.50
CA CYS A 33 -5.06 12.95 2.86
C CYS A 33 -6.48 13.49 3.05
N TYR A 34 -7.39 13.31 2.09
CA TYR A 34 -8.77 13.79 2.16
C TYR A 34 -9.76 12.64 1.99
N ALA A 35 -10.77 12.62 2.87
CA ALA A 35 -12.00 11.87 2.76
C ALA A 35 -13.16 12.81 3.14
N LYS A 36 -14.32 12.65 2.49
CA LYS A 36 -15.50 13.46 2.81
C LYS A 36 -15.86 13.29 4.29
N GLU A 37 -16.23 14.37 4.95
CA GLU A 37 -16.55 14.44 6.39
C GLU A 37 -15.39 14.17 7.36
N ALA A 38 -14.21 13.75 6.88
CA ALA A 38 -13.03 13.56 7.69
C ALA A 38 -12.23 14.87 7.86
N LYS A 39 -11.76 15.11 9.08
CA LYS A 39 -10.79 16.19 9.36
C LYS A 39 -9.47 15.88 8.67
N HIS A 40 -8.88 16.88 8.06
CA HIS A 40 -7.59 16.71 7.39
C HIS A 40 -6.77 18.01 7.33
N LYS A 41 -5.53 17.87 6.88
CA LYS A 41 -4.66 18.96 6.43
C LYS A 41 -4.18 18.65 5.03
N SER A 42 -4.05 19.67 4.18
CA SER A 42 -3.66 19.57 2.76
C SER A 42 -2.18 19.21 2.58
N SER A 43 -1.74 18.11 3.19
CA SER A 43 -0.34 17.67 3.25
C SER A 43 0.10 16.91 2.01
N CYS A 44 -0.80 16.18 1.34
CA CYS A 44 -0.41 15.29 0.26
C CYS A 44 -0.23 15.95 -1.11
N MET A 45 -0.85 17.12 -1.34
CA MET A 45 -0.88 17.86 -2.61
C MET A 45 -1.35 17.10 -3.87
N VAL A 46 -1.82 15.85 -3.74
CA VAL A 46 -2.37 15.06 -4.85
C VAL A 46 -3.68 15.66 -5.40
N CYS A 47 -4.42 16.41 -4.58
CA CYS A 47 -5.65 17.10 -5.00
C CYS A 47 -5.41 18.43 -5.72
N VAL A 48 -4.16 18.77 -6.03
CA VAL A 48 -3.85 20.07 -6.64
C VAL A 48 -4.62 20.28 -7.95
N VAL A 49 -5.06 21.52 -8.14
CA VAL A 49 -5.70 22.04 -9.36
C VAL A 49 -5.08 23.39 -9.70
N ARG A 50 -5.21 23.84 -10.94
CA ARG A 50 -4.72 25.15 -11.37
C ARG A 50 -5.88 26.13 -11.48
N ASN A 51 -5.75 27.31 -10.89
CA ASN A 51 -6.63 28.43 -11.23
C ASN A 51 -6.06 29.12 -12.48
N SER A 52 -6.74 29.04 -13.61
CA SER A 52 -6.26 29.59 -14.88
C SER A 52 -6.29 31.13 -14.91
N VAL A 53 -7.06 31.77 -14.03
CA VAL A 53 -7.12 33.24 -13.91
C VAL A 53 -5.88 33.79 -13.20
N SER A 54 -5.51 33.21 -12.07
CA SER A 54 -4.36 33.67 -11.28
C SER A 54 -3.05 32.94 -11.61
N GLY A 55 -3.11 31.83 -12.35
CA GLY A 55 -1.99 30.94 -12.61
C GLY A 55 -1.57 30.08 -11.41
N GLN A 56 -2.25 30.17 -10.27
CA GLN A 56 -1.85 29.50 -9.03
C GLN A 56 -2.21 28.00 -9.02
N MET A 57 -1.33 27.21 -8.42
CA MET A 57 -1.56 25.81 -8.07
C MET A 57 -2.08 25.73 -6.64
N ILE A 58 -3.31 25.24 -6.45
CA ILE A 58 -4.01 25.28 -5.16
C ILE A 58 -4.52 23.89 -4.75
N PRO A 59 -4.47 23.55 -3.45
CA PRO A 59 -5.02 22.29 -2.95
C PRO A 59 -6.55 22.34 -2.95
N SER A 60 -7.20 21.63 -3.87
CA SER A 60 -8.65 21.69 -4.03
C SER A 60 -9.45 21.18 -2.81
N CYS A 61 -8.85 20.36 -1.95
CA CYS A 61 -9.55 19.77 -0.80
C CYS A 61 -9.78 20.72 0.38
N SER A 62 -9.13 21.89 0.38
CA SER A 62 -9.25 22.88 1.46
C SER A 62 -9.58 24.28 0.97
N THR A 63 -9.66 24.47 -0.35
CA THR A 63 -9.97 25.77 -0.95
C THR A 63 -11.45 25.83 -1.27
N TYR A 64 -12.12 26.85 -0.77
CA TYR A 64 -13.50 27.16 -1.14
C TYR A 64 -13.55 27.89 -2.48
N PRO A 65 -14.52 27.58 -3.35
CA PRO A 65 -14.79 28.35 -4.56
C PRO A 65 -15.07 29.82 -4.22
N VAL A 66 -14.60 30.73 -5.07
CA VAL A 66 -15.02 32.15 -5.07
C VAL A 66 -15.43 32.55 -6.49
N GLU A 67 -16.19 33.63 -6.58
CA GLU A 67 -16.70 34.12 -7.86
C GLU A 67 -15.56 34.42 -8.84
N GLY A 68 -15.75 34.06 -10.11
CA GLY A 68 -14.75 34.24 -11.16
C GLY A 68 -13.63 33.19 -11.21
N MET A 69 -13.61 32.18 -10.31
CA MET A 69 -12.65 31.09 -10.41
C MET A 69 -12.84 30.27 -11.70
N ARG A 70 -11.72 29.99 -12.39
CA ARG A 70 -11.64 29.04 -13.51
C ARG A 70 -10.59 27.98 -13.17
N ILE A 71 -11.03 26.75 -13.02
CA ILE A 71 -10.21 25.65 -12.49
C ILE A 71 -9.91 24.63 -13.58
N GLU A 72 -8.65 24.26 -13.71
CA GLU A 72 -8.17 23.17 -14.54
C GLU A 72 -7.76 22.00 -13.65
N THR A 73 -8.27 20.81 -13.95
CA THR A 73 -8.04 19.61 -13.12
C THR A 73 -7.12 18.57 -13.75
N ASP A 74 -6.79 18.73 -15.03
CA ASP A 74 -6.12 17.75 -15.88
C ASP A 74 -5.06 18.36 -16.81
N SER A 75 -4.71 19.64 -16.63
CA SER A 75 -3.63 20.25 -17.40
C SER A 75 -2.28 19.57 -17.14
N GLU A 76 -1.34 19.72 -18.08
CA GLU A 76 -0.04 19.06 -17.99
C GLU A 76 0.71 19.43 -16.70
N GLU A 77 0.62 20.69 -16.29
CA GLU A 77 1.21 21.19 -15.04
C GLU A 77 0.60 20.52 -13.80
N VAL A 78 -0.73 20.35 -13.77
CA VAL A 78 -1.44 19.62 -12.72
C VAL A 78 -0.98 18.17 -12.67
N SER A 79 -0.90 17.51 -13.82
CA SER A 79 -0.45 16.12 -13.92
C SER A 79 0.98 15.95 -13.43
N ARG A 80 1.90 16.83 -13.83
CA ARG A 80 3.31 16.83 -13.37
C ARG A 80 3.43 17.03 -11.86
N LEU A 81 2.66 17.97 -11.28
CA LEU A 81 2.75 18.26 -9.84
C LEU A 81 2.13 17.14 -9.00
N ARG A 82 1.07 16.48 -9.48
CA ARG A 82 0.52 15.27 -8.85
C ARG A 82 1.52 14.12 -8.87
N ALA A 83 2.18 13.87 -10.00
CA ALA A 83 3.21 12.85 -10.12
C ALA A 83 4.38 13.12 -9.16
N LEU A 84 4.87 14.36 -9.10
CA LEU A 84 5.90 14.77 -8.14
C LEU A 84 5.47 14.52 -6.69
N SER A 85 4.23 14.91 -6.35
CA SER A 85 3.68 14.71 -5.02
C SER A 85 3.61 13.23 -4.64
N LEU A 86 3.17 12.36 -5.56
CA LEU A 86 3.15 10.92 -5.37
C LEU A 86 4.55 10.33 -5.18
N GLU A 87 5.55 10.78 -5.94
CA GLU A 87 6.93 10.31 -5.78
C GLU A 87 7.53 10.70 -4.43
N LEU A 88 7.21 11.88 -3.90
CA LEU A 88 7.61 12.29 -2.55
C LEU A 88 6.90 11.46 -1.47
N LEU A 89 5.61 11.15 -1.63
CA LEU A 89 4.93 10.24 -0.69
C LEU A 89 5.54 8.82 -0.74
N LEU A 90 6.00 8.40 -1.92
CA LEU A 90 6.68 7.12 -2.12
C LEU A 90 8.08 7.09 -1.48
N SER A 91 8.76 8.23 -1.29
CA SER A 91 10.04 8.27 -0.55
C SER A 91 9.85 7.99 0.94
N ASP A 92 8.67 8.28 1.49
CA ASP A 92 8.32 7.97 2.88
C ASP A 92 7.79 6.52 3.06
N HIS A 93 7.39 5.85 1.96
CA HIS A 93 6.77 4.54 1.99
C HIS A 93 7.77 3.39 1.78
N ARG A 94 7.89 2.50 2.77
CA ARG A 94 8.75 1.31 2.75
C ARG A 94 7.94 0.03 2.87
N ALA A 95 7.51 -0.51 1.74
CA ALA A 95 6.92 -1.85 1.66
C ALA A 95 7.12 -2.45 0.27
N ASP A 96 7.13 -3.78 0.20
CA ASP A 96 6.92 -4.50 -1.06
C ASP A 96 5.40 -4.60 -1.29
N CYS A 97 4.89 -4.08 -2.42
CA CYS A 97 3.47 -4.29 -2.77
C CYS A 97 3.20 -5.79 -3.01
N GLU A 98 4.14 -6.45 -3.68
CA GLU A 98 4.11 -7.86 -4.04
C GLU A 98 5.42 -8.51 -3.58
N ALA A 99 5.36 -9.73 -3.04
CA ALA A 99 6.56 -10.41 -2.59
C ALA A 99 7.51 -10.70 -3.77
N PRO A 100 8.84 -10.48 -3.63
CA PRO A 100 9.79 -10.75 -4.70
C PRO A 100 9.77 -12.20 -5.19
N CYS A 101 9.55 -13.18 -4.29
CA CYS A 101 9.47 -14.59 -4.64
C CYS A 101 8.27 -14.90 -5.54
N THR A 102 7.10 -14.31 -5.26
CA THR A 102 5.93 -14.33 -6.13
C THR A 102 6.25 -13.65 -7.46
N LEU A 103 6.97 -12.51 -7.44
CA LEU A 103 7.31 -11.73 -8.63
C LEU A 103 8.25 -12.44 -9.63
N VAL A 104 9.06 -13.38 -9.19
CA VAL A 104 10.05 -14.05 -10.05
C VAL A 104 9.66 -15.49 -10.39
N CYS A 105 8.55 -15.99 -9.86
CA CYS A 105 8.07 -17.32 -10.19
C CYS A 105 7.66 -17.38 -11.67
N THR A 106 8.31 -18.26 -12.43
CA THR A 106 8.06 -18.43 -13.88
C THR A 106 6.76 -19.16 -14.17
N GLN A 107 6.22 -19.86 -13.18
CA GLN A 107 4.99 -20.63 -13.28
C GLN A 107 3.77 -19.80 -12.85
N GLY A 108 3.97 -18.64 -12.22
CA GLY A 108 2.88 -17.77 -11.76
C GLY A 108 2.32 -18.12 -10.38
N LEU A 109 2.95 -19.05 -9.63
CA LEU A 109 2.56 -19.35 -8.25
C LEU A 109 2.68 -18.11 -7.35
N ASP A 110 1.63 -17.85 -6.56
CA ASP A 110 1.71 -16.91 -5.44
C ASP A 110 2.45 -17.54 -4.26
N VAL A 111 3.79 -17.48 -4.34
CA VAL A 111 4.70 -18.13 -3.40
C VAL A 111 4.48 -17.62 -1.97
N GLU A 112 4.31 -16.32 -1.77
CA GLU A 112 4.16 -15.77 -0.42
C GLU A 112 2.83 -16.16 0.22
N ARG A 113 1.72 -16.16 -0.53
CA ARG A 113 0.43 -16.66 -0.05
C ARG A 113 0.49 -18.15 0.29
N MET A 114 1.17 -18.94 -0.53
CA MET A 114 1.39 -20.37 -0.25
C MET A 114 2.16 -20.57 1.06
N LEU A 115 3.24 -19.80 1.28
CA LEU A 115 4.00 -19.85 2.55
C LEU A 115 3.16 -19.39 3.74
N TYR A 116 2.35 -18.35 3.59
CA TYR A 116 1.41 -17.90 4.63
C TYR A 116 0.44 -19.02 5.04
N LEU A 117 -0.17 -19.71 4.07
CA LEU A 117 -1.08 -20.83 4.37
C LEU A 117 -0.34 -22.01 5.00
N TYR A 118 0.88 -22.32 4.53
CA TYR A 118 1.73 -23.34 5.13
C TYR A 118 2.05 -23.03 6.60
N ASP A 119 2.43 -21.79 6.90
CA ASP A 119 2.77 -21.33 8.24
C ASP A 119 1.56 -21.30 9.18
N ALA A 120 0.36 -21.13 8.62
CA ALA A 120 -0.90 -21.24 9.34
C ALA A 120 -1.41 -22.69 9.50
N GLY A 121 -0.67 -23.70 9.02
CA GLY A 121 -1.10 -25.11 9.05
C GLY A 121 -2.24 -25.46 8.08
N ARG A 122 -2.61 -24.53 7.19
CA ARG A 122 -3.69 -24.67 6.20
C ARG A 122 -3.16 -25.36 4.93
N TYR A 123 -2.60 -26.56 5.11
CA TYR A 123 -1.87 -27.27 4.06
C TYR A 123 -2.71 -27.63 2.84
N GLY A 124 -4.00 -27.95 3.01
CA GLY A 124 -4.90 -28.25 1.88
C GLY A 124 -5.08 -27.04 0.95
N GLU A 125 -5.17 -25.85 1.53
CA GLU A 125 -5.29 -24.60 0.76
C GLU A 125 -3.97 -24.22 0.11
N ALA A 126 -2.85 -24.38 0.83
CA ALA A 126 -1.52 -24.19 0.26
C ALA A 126 -1.27 -25.15 -0.92
N ARG A 127 -1.68 -26.42 -0.80
CA ARG A 127 -1.59 -27.42 -1.87
C ARG A 127 -2.50 -27.08 -3.04
N SER A 128 -3.68 -26.53 -2.80
CA SER A 128 -4.58 -26.14 -3.88
C SER A 128 -4.05 -24.97 -4.71
N LEU A 129 -3.32 -24.02 -4.10
CA LEU A 129 -2.56 -23.01 -4.85
C LEU A 129 -1.49 -23.63 -5.77
N LEU A 130 -0.87 -24.74 -5.36
CA LEU A 130 0.05 -25.47 -6.22
C LEU A 130 -0.69 -26.14 -7.39
N ALA A 131 -1.84 -26.76 -7.12
CA ALA A 131 -2.65 -27.44 -8.14
C ALA A 131 -3.15 -26.48 -9.24
N ALA A 132 -3.38 -25.21 -8.89
CA ALA A 132 -3.76 -24.18 -9.85
C ALA A 132 -2.66 -23.88 -10.90
N VAL A 133 -1.41 -24.25 -10.61
CA VAL A 133 -0.23 -23.90 -11.44
C VAL A 133 0.52 -25.14 -11.94
N PHE A 134 0.39 -26.27 -11.24
CA PHE A 134 1.13 -27.50 -11.52
C PHE A 134 0.22 -28.72 -11.63
N PRO A 135 0.54 -29.69 -12.49
CA PRO A 135 -0.13 -30.99 -12.52
C PRO A 135 0.38 -31.87 -11.36
N LEU A 136 -0.18 -31.69 -10.16
CA LEU A 136 0.25 -32.43 -8.96
C LEU A 136 0.12 -33.96 -9.12
N PRO A 137 1.03 -34.76 -8.53
CA PRO A 137 2.15 -34.37 -7.67
C PRO A 137 3.39 -33.89 -8.45
N ALA A 138 3.37 -33.93 -9.79
CA ALA A 138 4.49 -33.48 -10.60
C ALA A 138 4.61 -31.95 -10.52
N VAL A 139 5.68 -31.47 -9.88
CA VAL A 139 6.00 -30.05 -9.81
C VAL A 139 7.18 -29.74 -10.71
N GLY A 140 7.07 -28.67 -11.51
CA GLY A 140 8.19 -28.17 -12.33
C GLY A 140 9.37 -27.61 -11.53
N CYS A 141 9.31 -27.71 -10.20
CA CYS A 141 10.31 -27.17 -9.29
C CYS A 141 11.59 -28.02 -9.22
N ASP A 142 11.62 -29.27 -9.69
CA ASP A 142 12.82 -30.13 -9.64
C ASP A 142 13.95 -29.64 -10.55
N THR A 143 13.60 -29.18 -11.76
CA THR A 143 14.54 -28.64 -12.74
C THR A 143 14.63 -27.11 -12.71
N CYS A 144 13.83 -26.47 -11.86
CA CYS A 144 13.78 -25.02 -11.71
C CYS A 144 15.07 -24.47 -11.07
N LYS A 145 15.58 -23.35 -11.60
CA LYS A 145 16.74 -22.62 -11.05
C LYS A 145 16.47 -21.84 -9.75
N ALA A 146 15.32 -22.09 -9.11
CA ALA A 146 14.90 -21.47 -7.86
C ALA A 146 14.97 -19.92 -7.82
N PRO A 147 14.41 -19.19 -8.80
CA PRO A 147 14.46 -17.73 -8.77
C PRO A 147 13.76 -17.17 -7.52
N CYS A 148 12.72 -17.84 -7.02
CA CYS A 148 11.98 -17.44 -5.82
C CYS A 148 12.86 -17.44 -4.55
N GLU A 149 13.75 -18.43 -4.40
CA GLU A 149 14.69 -18.50 -3.27
C GLU A 149 15.80 -17.46 -3.42
N LYS A 150 16.31 -17.26 -4.65
CA LYS A 150 17.32 -16.22 -4.96
C LYS A 150 16.82 -14.80 -4.69
N ALA A 151 15.55 -14.54 -4.93
CA ALA A 151 14.92 -13.24 -4.67
C ALA A 151 14.37 -13.10 -3.24
N CYS A 152 14.46 -14.15 -2.41
CA CYS A 152 13.84 -14.18 -1.09
C CYS A 152 14.42 -13.10 -0.17
N ARG A 153 13.54 -12.28 0.43
CA ARG A 153 13.94 -11.23 1.36
C ARG A 153 14.68 -11.79 2.59
N ARG A 154 14.26 -12.95 3.08
CA ARG A 154 14.91 -13.63 4.22
C ARG A 154 16.38 -13.94 3.93
N GLY A 155 16.72 -14.28 2.69
CA GLY A 155 18.12 -14.51 2.28
C GLY A 155 19.03 -13.28 2.39
N THR A 156 18.47 -12.07 2.48
CA THR A 156 19.27 -10.85 2.74
C THR A 156 19.47 -10.55 4.23
N VAL A 157 18.72 -11.25 5.09
CA VAL A 157 18.78 -11.18 6.55
C VAL A 157 19.75 -12.24 7.08
N ASP A 158 19.51 -13.50 6.72
CA ASP A 158 20.30 -14.66 7.10
C ASP A 158 20.31 -15.72 5.99
N LYS A 159 19.27 -16.57 5.89
CA LYS A 159 19.15 -17.68 4.95
C LYS A 159 17.81 -17.61 4.21
N ALA A 160 17.84 -17.82 2.90
CA ALA A 160 16.60 -17.87 2.12
C ALA A 160 15.68 -19.00 2.61
N VAL A 161 14.36 -18.78 2.51
CA VAL A 161 13.36 -19.83 2.73
C VAL A 161 13.58 -20.95 1.72
N GLU A 162 13.54 -22.19 2.17
CA GLU A 162 13.65 -23.42 1.36
C GLU A 162 12.34 -23.68 0.60
N ILE A 163 11.93 -22.73 -0.25
CA ILE A 163 10.64 -22.70 -0.93
C ILE A 163 10.40 -23.98 -1.75
N ARG A 164 11.41 -24.50 -2.43
CA ARG A 164 11.29 -25.73 -3.22
C ARG A 164 11.03 -26.95 -2.34
N ALA A 165 11.64 -27.02 -1.16
CA ALA A 165 11.40 -28.12 -0.24
C ALA A 165 9.94 -28.12 0.23
N ILE A 166 9.41 -26.95 0.61
CA ILE A 166 8.01 -26.78 1.03
C ILE A 166 7.04 -27.13 -0.11
N ILE A 167 7.32 -26.67 -1.35
CA ILE A 167 6.50 -27.02 -2.52
C ILE A 167 6.45 -28.54 -2.73
N LYS A 168 7.60 -29.22 -2.63
CA LYS A 168 7.66 -30.69 -2.81
C LYS A 168 6.93 -31.43 -1.70
N GLU A 169 7.08 -30.98 -0.46
CA GLU A 169 6.36 -31.53 0.68
C GLU A 169 4.84 -31.41 0.46
N LEU A 170 4.34 -30.20 0.17
CA LEU A 170 2.93 -29.95 -0.10
C LEU A 170 2.41 -30.76 -1.30
N ALA A 171 3.19 -30.87 -2.38
CA ALA A 171 2.82 -31.68 -3.55
C ALA A 171 2.70 -33.18 -3.20
N GLY A 172 3.55 -33.68 -2.30
CA GLY A 172 3.56 -35.07 -1.84
C GLY A 172 2.43 -35.44 -0.86
N ARG A 173 1.73 -34.46 -0.28
CA ARG A 173 0.56 -34.66 0.61
C ARG A 173 -0.70 -35.03 -0.17
N VAL A 174 -0.70 -36.23 -0.76
CA VAL A 174 -1.79 -36.74 -1.62
C VAL A 174 -3.10 -37.01 -0.87
N ASP A 175 -3.02 -37.14 0.45
CA ASP A 175 -4.12 -37.32 1.39
C ASP A 175 -4.99 -36.07 1.54
N LEU A 176 -4.43 -34.89 1.28
CA LEU A 176 -5.17 -33.63 1.40
C LEU A 176 -6.07 -33.42 0.17
N PRO A 177 -7.24 -32.79 0.31
CA PRO A 177 -8.05 -32.40 -0.84
C PRO A 177 -7.39 -31.24 -1.60
N VAL A 178 -7.64 -31.18 -2.91
CA VAL A 178 -7.47 -29.96 -3.71
C VAL A 178 -8.87 -29.38 -3.89
N GLY A 179 -9.07 -28.14 -3.48
CA GLY A 179 -10.31 -27.42 -3.76
C GLY A 179 -10.27 -26.72 -5.12
N ASP A 180 -11.44 -26.39 -5.66
CA ASP A 180 -11.57 -25.68 -6.95
C ASP A 180 -11.50 -24.14 -6.80
N ASP A 181 -11.56 -23.63 -5.57
CA ASP A 181 -11.72 -22.19 -5.27
C ASP A 181 -10.38 -21.44 -5.19
N TYR A 182 -9.58 -21.51 -6.25
CA TYR A 182 -8.28 -20.82 -6.31
C TYR A 182 -8.11 -20.09 -7.62
N HIS A 183 -7.94 -18.77 -7.52
CA HIS A 183 -7.65 -17.92 -8.66
C HIS A 183 -6.15 -17.92 -8.96
N VAL A 184 -5.78 -18.43 -10.14
CA VAL A 184 -4.48 -18.12 -10.73
C VAL A 184 -4.44 -16.62 -10.95
N VAL A 185 -3.57 -15.92 -10.22
CA VAL A 185 -3.37 -14.48 -10.42
C VAL A 185 -2.80 -14.31 -11.83
N ASP A 186 -3.59 -13.71 -12.72
CA ASP A 186 -3.24 -13.50 -14.12
C ASP A 186 -1.87 -12.80 -14.23
N LYS A 187 -1.16 -13.08 -15.32
CA LYS A 187 0.21 -12.63 -15.59
C LYS A 187 0.33 -11.14 -15.31
N ARG A 188 1.00 -10.83 -14.18
CA ARG A 188 1.17 -9.50 -13.59
C ARG A 188 1.24 -8.39 -14.64
N ASP A 189 0.20 -7.55 -14.68
CA ASP A 189 0.15 -6.37 -15.51
C ASP A 189 1.39 -5.51 -15.25
N LYS A 190 2.25 -5.39 -16.28
CA LYS A 190 3.52 -4.66 -16.20
C LYS A 190 3.33 -3.16 -16.03
N ASN A 191 2.11 -2.66 -16.20
CA ASN A 191 1.78 -1.26 -16.04
C ASN A 191 1.44 -0.91 -14.59
N VAL A 192 1.11 -1.89 -13.75
CA VAL A 192 0.78 -1.65 -12.35
C VAL A 192 2.04 -1.30 -11.56
N PHE A 193 1.98 -0.20 -10.81
CA PHE A 193 3.06 0.21 -9.92
C PHE A 193 3.28 -0.83 -8.80
N ILE A 194 4.54 -1.13 -8.52
CA ILE A 194 4.96 -2.02 -7.44
C ILE A 194 6.06 -1.32 -6.64
N SER A 195 5.70 -0.89 -5.43
CA SER A 195 6.69 -0.40 -4.47
C SER A 195 7.62 -1.53 -4.04
N ARG A 196 8.87 -1.16 -3.74
CA ARG A 196 9.89 -2.08 -3.24
C ARG A 196 10.51 -1.54 -1.96
N LEU A 197 10.70 -2.44 -1.01
CA LEU A 197 11.16 -2.18 0.35
C LEU A 197 12.60 -1.63 0.47
N GLY A 198 13.39 -1.71 -0.61
CA GLY A 198 14.82 -1.38 -0.58
C GLY A 198 15.66 -2.46 0.12
N ARG A 199 16.83 -2.08 0.68
CA ARG A 199 17.71 -2.96 1.47
C ARG A 199 17.43 -2.79 2.95
N PHE A 200 17.57 -3.87 3.72
CA PHE A 200 17.54 -3.80 5.18
C PHE A 200 18.83 -3.22 5.74
N THR A 201 18.70 -2.35 6.73
CA THR A 201 19.79 -1.91 7.62
C THR A 201 20.25 -3.06 8.52
N MET A 202 21.44 -2.94 9.11
CA MET A 202 21.95 -3.97 10.04
C MET A 202 21.03 -4.16 11.25
N LYS A 203 20.46 -3.08 11.78
CA LYS A 203 19.51 -3.13 12.91
C LYS A 203 18.22 -3.87 12.53
N GLU A 204 17.68 -3.60 11.34
CA GLU A 204 16.48 -4.31 10.85
C GLU A 204 16.77 -5.80 10.65
N LYS A 205 17.95 -6.15 10.12
CA LYS A 205 18.31 -7.57 9.96
C LYS A 205 18.34 -8.29 11.30
N GLU A 206 18.96 -7.71 12.32
CA GLU A 206 19.04 -8.34 13.63
C GLU A 206 17.66 -8.53 14.25
N TRP A 207 16.84 -7.49 14.23
CA TRP A 207 15.46 -7.56 14.69
C TRP A 207 14.62 -8.61 13.94
N LEU A 208 14.77 -8.72 12.62
CA LEU A 208 14.04 -9.71 11.81
C LEU A 208 14.46 -11.16 12.11
N LYS A 209 15.73 -11.40 12.46
CA LYS A 209 16.19 -12.74 12.88
C LYS A 209 15.53 -13.17 14.18
N GLU A 210 15.45 -12.25 15.15
CA GLU A 210 14.90 -12.52 16.48
C GLU A 210 13.37 -12.67 16.46
N THR A 211 12.68 -11.89 15.62
CA THR A 211 11.21 -11.81 15.62
C THR A 211 10.51 -12.75 14.65
N THR A 212 11.22 -13.33 13.68
CA THR A 212 10.59 -14.24 12.71
C THR A 212 10.61 -15.69 13.19
N SER A 213 9.45 -16.17 13.66
CA SER A 213 9.25 -17.53 14.17
C SER A 213 8.35 -18.43 13.29
N ALA A 214 8.00 -17.97 12.08
CA ALA A 214 7.15 -18.74 11.17
C ALA A 214 7.75 -20.12 10.85
N PRO A 215 6.95 -21.20 10.77
CA PRO A 215 7.45 -22.55 10.47
C PRO A 215 8.34 -22.65 9.21
N SER A 216 8.01 -21.92 8.15
CA SER A 216 8.80 -21.82 6.92
C SER A 216 10.02 -20.90 7.02
N GLY A 217 10.10 -20.08 8.07
CA GLY A 217 11.04 -18.97 8.21
C GLY A 217 10.70 -17.75 7.34
N CYS A 218 9.55 -17.75 6.66
CA CYS A 218 9.13 -16.65 5.79
C CYS A 218 8.93 -15.34 6.57
N LEU A 219 9.33 -14.24 5.94
CA LEU A 219 9.07 -12.90 6.50
C LEU A 219 7.63 -12.44 6.25
N HIS A 220 6.86 -13.04 5.33
CA HIS A 220 5.57 -12.53 4.83
C HIS A 220 5.65 -11.09 4.30
N CYS A 221 6.60 -10.83 3.40
CA CYS A 221 6.96 -9.47 2.99
C CYS A 221 5.93 -8.75 2.10
N ALA A 222 4.94 -9.46 1.54
CA ALA A 222 3.90 -8.84 0.73
C ALA A 222 3.00 -7.91 1.56
N CYS A 223 2.45 -6.88 0.90
CA CYS A 223 1.48 -5.99 1.54
C CYS A 223 0.07 -6.59 1.45
N GLY A 224 -0.58 -6.84 2.59
CA GLY A 224 -1.97 -7.32 2.62
C GLY A 224 -2.97 -6.31 2.02
N GLY A 225 -2.75 -5.01 2.20
CA GLY A 225 -3.61 -3.95 1.67
C GLY A 225 -3.35 -3.58 0.21
N LYS A 226 -2.72 -4.44 -0.60
CA LYS A 226 -2.28 -4.11 -1.97
C LYS A 226 -3.41 -3.95 -2.98
N ALA A 227 -4.59 -4.54 -2.72
CA ALA A 227 -5.75 -4.50 -3.61
C ALA A 227 -6.37 -3.10 -3.68
N ASP A 228 -6.59 -2.46 -2.52
CA ASP A 228 -7.30 -1.18 -2.42
C ASP A 228 -6.39 0.01 -2.08
N CYS A 229 -5.07 -0.16 -2.26
CA CYS A 229 -4.08 0.87 -1.94
C CYS A 229 -4.16 2.05 -2.92
N LYS A 230 -4.68 3.20 -2.46
CA LYS A 230 -4.77 4.44 -3.27
C LYS A 230 -3.40 4.92 -3.76
N LEU A 231 -2.35 4.73 -2.96
CA LEU A 231 -0.99 5.10 -3.38
C LEU A 231 -0.54 4.29 -4.60
N ARG A 232 -0.82 2.98 -4.61
CA ARG A 232 -0.52 2.10 -5.73
C ARG A 232 -1.34 2.46 -6.96
N LEU A 233 -2.64 2.71 -6.78
CA LEU A 233 -3.55 3.12 -7.85
C LEU A 233 -3.08 4.41 -8.51
N TYR A 234 -2.89 5.49 -7.74
CA TYR A 234 -2.52 6.79 -8.32
C TYR A 234 -1.11 6.81 -8.88
N ALA A 235 -0.16 6.06 -8.30
CA ALA A 235 1.16 5.90 -8.90
C ALA A 235 1.11 5.18 -10.26
N THR A 236 0.24 4.17 -10.38
CA THR A 236 -0.02 3.47 -11.64
C THR A 236 -0.61 4.43 -12.68
N GLU A 237 -1.63 5.19 -12.32
CA GLU A 237 -2.29 6.16 -13.21
C GLU A 237 -1.36 7.29 -13.65
N ALA A 238 -0.45 7.72 -12.77
CA ALA A 238 0.58 8.70 -13.09
C ALA A 238 1.74 8.12 -13.93
N GLY A 239 1.72 6.83 -14.29
CA GLY A 239 2.76 6.18 -15.07
C GLY A 239 4.10 6.04 -14.33
N ILE A 240 4.10 6.12 -13.01
CA ILE A 240 5.31 5.99 -12.20
C ILE A 240 5.73 4.53 -12.23
N LYS A 241 6.92 4.23 -12.78
CA LYS A 241 7.51 2.89 -12.75
C LYS A 241 8.51 2.72 -11.61
N ARG A 242 9.29 3.77 -11.34
CA ARG A 242 10.24 3.87 -10.23
C ARG A 242 10.26 5.33 -9.76
N PRO A 243 10.14 5.60 -8.46
CA PRO A 243 10.27 6.96 -7.94
C PRO A 243 11.67 7.52 -8.24
N ARG A 244 11.74 8.80 -8.59
CA ARG A 244 13.01 9.53 -8.78
C ARG A 244 13.77 9.76 -7.47
N TYR A 245 13.04 9.87 -6.36
CA TYR A 245 13.62 10.14 -5.04
C TYR A 245 13.92 8.84 -4.32
N GLU A 246 15.08 8.78 -3.67
CA GLU A 246 15.40 7.67 -2.78
C GLU A 246 14.51 7.70 -1.55
N VAL A 247 14.31 6.51 -0.98
CA VAL A 247 13.54 6.34 0.23
C VAL A 247 14.23 7.06 1.40
N SER A 248 13.55 8.07 1.95
CA SER A 248 14.00 8.87 3.10
C SER A 248 13.56 8.29 4.44
N SER A 249 12.54 7.43 4.45
CA SER A 249 11.98 6.89 5.68
C SER A 249 12.96 5.95 6.40
N MET A 250 13.18 6.21 7.68
CA MET A 250 13.94 5.34 8.59
C MET A 250 13.03 4.51 9.50
N LEU A 251 11.74 4.44 9.20
CA LEU A 251 10.80 3.67 10.00
C LEU A 251 11.10 2.16 9.89
N PRO A 252 11.05 1.43 11.02
CA PRO A 252 11.37 0.01 11.04
C PRO A 252 10.38 -0.76 10.18
N VAL A 253 10.94 -1.49 9.23
CA VAL A 253 10.18 -2.29 8.29
C VAL A 253 9.61 -3.52 8.99
N LYS A 254 8.36 -3.87 8.67
CA LYS A 254 7.64 -5.07 9.16
C LYS A 254 7.29 -5.06 10.65
N GLU A 255 7.62 -3.99 11.37
CA GLU A 255 7.06 -3.74 12.71
C GLU A 255 5.54 -3.58 12.59
N LYS A 256 4.80 -4.43 13.31
CA LYS A 256 3.34 -4.39 13.41
C LYS A 256 2.97 -4.02 14.84
N ILE A 257 2.25 -2.93 14.98
CA ILE A 257 1.76 -2.43 16.26
C ILE A 257 0.29 -2.80 16.35
N HIS A 258 -0.06 -3.66 17.32
CA HIS A 258 -1.46 -3.90 17.66
C HIS A 258 -2.03 -2.64 18.29
N VAL A 259 -3.12 -2.13 17.71
CA VAL A 259 -3.77 -0.89 18.17
C VAL A 259 -4.90 -1.23 19.12
N LYS A 260 -5.94 -1.90 18.64
CA LYS A 260 -7.12 -2.27 19.43
C LYS A 260 -7.97 -3.26 18.65
N GLY A 261 -8.56 -4.24 19.32
CA GLY A 261 -9.42 -5.22 18.66
C GLY A 261 -8.68 -5.91 17.50
N ARG A 262 -9.19 -5.78 16.28
CA ARG A 262 -8.61 -6.33 15.05
C ARG A 262 -7.69 -5.35 14.31
N MET A 263 -7.47 -4.15 14.85
CA MET A 263 -6.73 -3.09 14.18
C MET A 263 -5.23 -3.17 14.41
N TRP A 264 -4.47 -3.11 13.32
CA TRP A 264 -3.01 -3.14 13.30
C TRP A 264 -2.45 -1.96 12.52
N PHE A 265 -1.30 -1.44 12.98
CA PHE A 265 -0.57 -0.34 12.36
C PHE A 265 0.85 -0.77 11.98
N GLU A 266 1.25 -0.53 10.74
CA GLU A 266 2.58 -0.76 10.21
C GLU A 266 3.23 0.57 9.80
N PRO A 267 4.10 1.15 10.65
CA PRO A 267 4.64 2.50 10.45
C PRO A 267 5.36 2.68 9.11
N ALA A 268 6.12 1.67 8.66
CA ALA A 268 6.87 1.73 7.42
C ALA A 268 5.98 1.91 6.16
N LYS A 269 4.70 1.55 6.22
CA LYS A 269 3.74 1.74 5.12
C LYS A 269 3.09 3.12 5.13
N CYS A 270 3.26 3.89 6.20
CA CYS A 270 2.58 5.16 6.43
C CYS A 270 3.21 6.31 5.62
N ILE A 271 2.38 7.02 4.86
CA ILE A 271 2.76 8.25 4.13
C ILE A 271 2.48 9.53 4.91
N ARG A 272 2.22 9.41 6.22
CA ARG A 272 2.03 10.53 7.16
C ARG A 272 0.93 11.52 6.76
N CYS A 273 -0.12 11.02 6.10
CA CYS A 273 -1.25 11.84 5.65
C CYS A 273 -2.02 12.53 6.80
N GLY A 274 -1.96 11.95 8.01
CA GLY A 274 -2.56 12.49 9.22
C GLY A 274 -4.04 12.15 9.43
N LEU A 275 -4.69 11.41 8.52
CA LEU A 275 -6.11 11.06 8.66
C LEU A 275 -6.40 10.33 9.99
N CYS A 276 -5.54 9.41 10.42
CA CYS A 276 -5.69 8.75 11.71
C CYS A 276 -5.49 9.70 12.91
N VAL A 277 -4.57 10.67 12.78
CA VAL A 277 -4.28 11.65 13.83
C VAL A 277 -5.46 12.62 14.00
N TYR A 278 -5.95 13.19 12.90
CA TYR A 278 -7.00 14.22 12.96
C TYR A 278 -8.41 13.67 13.24
N ASN A 279 -8.61 12.35 13.10
CA ASN A 279 -9.92 11.69 13.29
C ASN A 279 -9.92 10.66 14.42
N SER A 280 -8.97 10.74 15.36
CA SER A 280 -9.02 10.01 16.62
C SER A 280 -9.09 10.96 17.82
N GLU A 281 -9.71 10.52 18.92
CA GLU A 281 -9.96 11.35 20.11
C GLU A 281 -8.74 11.34 21.04
N ASN A 282 -7.62 11.98 20.66
CA ASN A 282 -6.32 11.81 21.33
C ASN A 282 -5.79 10.37 21.24
N GLY A 283 -5.99 9.74 20.09
CA GLY A 283 -5.45 8.43 19.74
C GLY A 283 -4.07 8.56 19.10
N PHE A 284 -4.02 8.50 17.77
CA PHE A 284 -2.78 8.68 17.01
C PHE A 284 -2.27 10.12 17.13
N THR A 285 -0.95 10.30 17.12
CA THR A 285 -0.30 11.62 17.15
C THR A 285 0.94 11.68 16.26
N PHE A 286 1.43 12.90 16.00
CA PHE A 286 2.70 13.13 15.33
C PHE A 286 3.83 13.26 16.35
N LYS A 287 4.93 12.54 16.11
CA LYS A 287 6.20 12.68 16.83
C LYS A 287 7.23 13.32 15.90
N ASN A 288 8.10 14.17 16.46
CA ASN A 288 9.14 14.94 15.75
C ASN A 288 8.57 15.93 14.70
N ARG A 289 9.45 16.48 13.84
CA ARG A 289 9.13 17.45 12.78
C ARG A 289 9.98 17.19 11.52
N GLY A 290 9.57 17.76 10.38
CA GLY A 290 10.29 17.65 9.11
C GLY A 290 10.36 16.21 8.60
N PHE A 291 11.47 15.84 7.93
CA PHE A 291 11.66 14.50 7.38
C PHE A 291 11.65 13.38 8.42
N GLY A 292 11.95 13.69 9.69
CA GLY A 292 11.90 12.76 10.82
C GLY A 292 10.53 12.61 11.47
N MET A 293 9.49 13.28 10.96
CA MET A 293 8.13 13.20 11.48
C MET A 293 7.57 11.77 11.37
N GLN A 294 6.89 11.29 12.40
CA GLN A 294 6.32 9.95 12.43
C GLN A 294 4.91 10.00 13.00
N VAL A 295 4.03 9.13 12.50
CA VAL A 295 2.74 8.86 13.15
C VAL A 295 2.95 7.75 14.15
N VAL A 296 2.54 7.97 15.40
CA VAL A 296 2.68 7.03 16.51
C VAL A 296 1.35 6.90 17.26
N ILE A 297 1.19 5.80 17.98
CA ILE A 297 0.06 5.55 18.88
C ILE A 297 0.60 5.23 20.28
N PRO A 298 0.51 6.14 21.25
CA PRO A 298 0.85 5.85 22.64
C PRO A 298 -0.01 4.71 23.20
N GLU A 299 0.53 3.90 24.10
CA GLU A 299 -0.14 2.72 24.65
C GLU A 299 -1.44 3.12 25.37
N GLU A 300 -1.35 4.17 26.18
CA GLU A 300 -2.46 4.78 26.93
C GLU A 300 -3.55 5.38 26.03
N SER A 301 -3.23 5.70 24.77
CA SER A 301 -4.13 6.33 23.81
C SER A 301 -4.85 5.34 22.90
N LYS A 302 -4.48 4.05 22.92
CA LYS A 302 -5.07 3.02 22.05
C LYS A 302 -6.59 2.88 22.21
N THR A 303 -7.09 3.07 23.43
CA THR A 303 -8.53 2.99 23.76
C THR A 303 -9.36 4.06 23.04
N ASN A 304 -8.74 5.20 22.70
CA ASN A 304 -9.36 6.34 22.04
C ASN A 304 -9.47 6.20 20.51
N VAL A 305 -9.07 5.05 19.97
CA VAL A 305 -9.17 4.74 18.54
C VAL A 305 -10.36 3.81 18.32
N LYS A 306 -11.18 4.14 17.32
CA LYS A 306 -12.28 3.30 16.84
C LYS A 306 -11.84 2.55 15.58
N GLU A 307 -12.34 1.32 15.36
CA GLU A 307 -11.89 0.45 14.26
C GLU A 307 -12.22 1.05 12.87
N GLU A 308 -13.28 1.86 12.76
CA GLU A 308 -13.67 2.50 11.48
C GLU A 308 -12.57 3.43 10.95
N LEU A 309 -11.68 3.90 11.82
CA LEU A 309 -10.55 4.75 11.44
C LEU A 309 -9.61 4.07 10.43
N ALA A 310 -9.53 2.74 10.46
CA ALA A 310 -8.74 1.97 9.50
C ALA A 310 -9.19 2.24 8.05
N GLY A 311 -10.50 2.44 7.83
CA GLY A 311 -11.06 2.73 6.50
C GLY A 311 -10.63 4.09 5.93
N LEU A 312 -10.12 5.01 6.76
CA LEU A 312 -9.55 6.27 6.28
C LEU A 312 -8.12 6.13 5.77
N CYS A 313 -7.42 5.03 6.08
CA CYS A 313 -6.04 4.87 5.66
C CYS A 313 -5.94 4.75 4.12
N PRO A 314 -5.21 5.63 3.43
CA PRO A 314 -5.11 5.57 1.97
C PRO A 314 -4.06 4.54 1.49
N THR A 315 -3.38 3.87 2.42
CA THR A 315 -2.38 2.83 2.18
C THR A 315 -2.68 1.61 3.06
N GLY A 316 -1.89 0.54 2.94
CA GLY A 316 -1.98 -0.62 3.84
C GLY A 316 -1.31 -0.42 5.21
N ALA A 317 -1.18 0.82 5.70
CA ALA A 317 -0.48 1.10 6.96
C ALA A 317 -1.35 0.88 8.19
N LEU A 318 -2.64 1.19 8.14
CA LEU A 318 -3.58 0.93 9.22
C LEU A 318 -4.70 0.07 8.63
N TYR A 319 -4.92 -1.12 9.19
CA TYR A 319 -5.84 -2.10 8.63
C TYR A 319 -6.48 -2.95 9.72
N LEU A 320 -7.59 -3.61 9.38
CA LEU A 320 -8.23 -4.63 10.20
C LEU A 320 -7.80 -6.00 9.72
N VAL A 321 -7.59 -6.93 10.63
CA VAL A 321 -7.47 -8.37 10.31
C VAL A 321 -8.83 -9.04 10.46
N ASP A 322 -9.09 -10.05 9.66
CA ASP A 322 -10.28 -10.90 9.76
C ASP A 322 -10.13 -11.96 10.86
#